data_AF-A0A9P7FQG0-F1
#
_entry.id   AF-A0A9P7FQG0-F1
#
_cell.length_a   1.000
_cell.length_b   1.000
_cell.length_c   1.000
_cell.angle_alpha   90.00
_cell.angle_beta   90.00
_cell.angle_gamma   90.00
#
_symmetry.space_group_name_H-M   'P 1'
#
loop_
_entity.id
_entity.type
_entity.pdbx_description
1 polymer ?
#
loop_
_entity_poly.entity_id
_entity_poly.type
_entity_poly.pdbx_seq_one_letter_code
_entity_poly.pdbx_strand_id
1 'polypeptide(L)'
;MSTTVVTAPSRRAILDLYAATLRSSRAFSSYNFREYFVGRTREVFRGMQTESDPARLRTMYADARAELGVLRRSAIVNQLYGGPKLAVEVHAPAQEDTQQA
;
A
#
# COMPACT_ATOMS: atom_id res chain seq x y z
N MET A 1 -11.79 -37.72 -12.61
CA MET A 1 -11.94 -36.45 -11.87
C MET A 1 -10.57 -35.80 -11.78
N SER A 2 -10.32 -34.75 -12.54
CA SER A 2 -9.01 -34.09 -12.56
C SER A 2 -8.82 -33.26 -11.30
N THR A 3 -7.90 -33.66 -10.42
CA THR A 3 -7.52 -32.87 -9.24
C THR A 3 -6.81 -31.60 -9.71
N THR A 4 -7.47 -30.45 -9.63
CA THR A 4 -6.83 -29.16 -9.87
C THR A 4 -5.85 -28.88 -8.74
N VAL A 5 -4.55 -28.98 -9.03
CA VAL A 5 -3.49 -28.66 -8.07
C VAL A 5 -3.55 -27.17 -7.77
N VAL A 6 -4.00 -26.82 -6.56
CA VAL A 6 -4.00 -25.46 -6.06
C VAL A 6 -2.55 -25.03 -5.82
N THR A 7 -1.99 -24.26 -6.75
CA THR A 7 -0.64 -23.71 -6.60
C THR A 7 -0.73 -22.42 -5.79
N ALA A 8 -0.09 -22.40 -4.62
CA ALA A 8 0.04 -21.19 -3.80
C ALA A 8 1.02 -20.21 -4.44
N PRO A 9 0.81 -18.88 -4.29
CA PRO A 9 1.78 -17.88 -4.72
C PRO A 9 3.10 -18.05 -3.95
N SER A 10 4.23 -17.86 -4.64
CA SER A 10 5.54 -17.92 -3.98
C SER A 10 5.73 -16.74 -3.02
N ARG A 11 6.54 -16.94 -1.97
CA ARG A 11 6.90 -15.88 -1.02
C ARG A 11 7.46 -14.63 -1.72
N ARG A 12 8.27 -14.83 -2.77
CA ARG A 12 8.83 -13.73 -3.56
C ARG A 12 7.73 -12.93 -4.26
N ALA A 13 6.77 -13.60 -4.88
CA ALA A 13 5.65 -12.94 -5.56
C ALA A 13 4.79 -12.11 -4.59
N ILE A 14 4.59 -12.59 -3.36
CA ILE A 14 3.87 -11.85 -2.30
C ILE A 14 4.66 -10.59 -1.90
N LEU A 15 5.98 -10.69 -1.70
CA LEU A 15 6.82 -9.54 -1.34
C LEU A 15 6.89 -8.50 -2.45
N ASP A 16 7.00 -8.92 -3.71
CA ASP A 16 7.00 -8.01 -4.85
C ASP A 16 5.66 -7.27 -4.96
N LEU A 17 4.54 -7.97 -4.73
CA LEU A 17 3.21 -7.36 -4.68
C LEU A 17 3.09 -6.37 -3.51
N TYR A 18 3.53 -6.74 -2.31
CA TYR A 18 3.53 -5.88 -1.13
C TYR A 18 4.28 -4.56 -1.39
N ALA A 19 5.48 -4.66 -1.97
CA ALA A 19 6.29 -3.49 -2.30
C ALA A 19 5.60 -2.61 -3.36
N ALA A 20 4.97 -3.22 -4.37
CA ALA A 20 4.22 -2.49 -5.39
C ALA A 20 2.98 -1.77 -4.82
N THR A 21 2.25 -2.42 -3.93
CA THR A 21 1.08 -1.83 -3.26
C THR A 21 1.51 -0.70 -2.33
N LEU A 22 2.54 -0.89 -1.49
CA LEU A 22 3.07 0.17 -0.64
C LEU A 22 3.56 1.39 -1.42
N ARG A 23 4.25 1.19 -2.56
CA ARG A 23 4.66 2.30 -3.43
C ARG A 23 3.45 3.07 -3.96
N SER A 24 2.39 2.36 -4.36
CA SER A 24 1.16 2.98 -4.87
C SER A 24 0.40 3.71 -3.76
N SER A 25 0.32 3.15 -2.54
CA SER A 25 -0.27 3.80 -1.37
C SER A 25 0.46 5.09 -0.98
N ARG A 26 1.79 5.11 -1.10
CA ARG A 26 2.61 6.30 -0.81
C ARG A 26 2.51 7.39 -1.87
N ALA A 27 2.03 7.07 -3.07
CA ALA A 27 1.89 8.03 -4.15
C ALA A 27 0.70 8.97 -3.97
N PHE A 28 -0.22 8.71 -3.03
CA PHE A 28 -1.34 9.62 -2.75
C PHE A 28 -0.82 10.94 -2.17
N SER A 29 -1.28 12.05 -2.77
CA SER A 29 -0.93 13.41 -2.38
C SER A 29 -1.59 13.77 -1.05
N SER A 30 -2.86 13.37 -0.88
CA SER A 30 -3.65 13.59 0.33
C SER A 30 -3.21 12.68 1.48
N TYR A 31 -2.97 13.27 2.65
CA TYR A 31 -2.51 12.56 3.84
C TYR A 31 -3.43 11.42 4.27
N ASN A 32 -4.74 11.66 4.34
CA ASN A 32 -5.72 10.67 4.79
C ASN A 32 -5.67 9.37 3.96
N PHE A 33 -5.66 9.49 2.62
CA PHE A 33 -5.59 8.33 1.74
C PHE A 33 -4.24 7.63 1.84
N ARG A 34 -3.14 8.40 1.84
CA ARG A 34 -1.80 7.84 1.97
C ARG A 34 -1.66 6.99 3.24
N GLU A 35 -1.99 7.55 4.40
CA GLU A 35 -1.83 6.86 5.67
C GLU A 35 -2.79 5.68 5.80
N TYR A 36 -4.05 5.84 5.38
CA TYR A 36 -5.03 4.75 5.37
C TYR A 36 -4.54 3.58 4.52
N PHE A 37 -4.15 3.83 3.26
CA PHE A 37 -3.73 2.76 2.36
C PHE A 37 -2.39 2.14 2.76
N VAL A 38 -1.47 2.89 3.36
CA VAL A 38 -0.24 2.32 3.93
C VAL A 38 -0.56 1.38 5.09
N GLY A 39 -1.43 1.79 6.01
CA GLY A 39 -1.89 0.96 7.13
C GLY A 39 -2.60 -0.30 6.65
N ARG A 40 -3.61 -0.14 5.78
CA ARG A 40 -4.38 -1.23 5.17
C ARG A 40 -3.49 -2.23 4.44
N THR A 41 -2.51 -1.76 3.67
CA THR A 41 -1.55 -2.63 2.98
C THR A 41 -0.75 -3.47 3.98
N ARG A 42 -0.27 -2.88 5.07
CA ARG A 42 0.47 -3.63 6.10
C ARG A 42 -0.40 -4.69 6.76
N GLU A 43 -1.63 -4.34 7.10
CA GLU A 43 -2.61 -5.26 7.71
C GLU A 43 -2.89 -6.46 6.79
N VAL A 44 -3.27 -6.20 5.53
CA VAL A 44 -3.61 -7.23 4.55
C VAL A 44 -2.47 -8.22 4.33
N PHE A 45 -1.24 -7.72 4.15
CA PHE A 45 -0.09 -8.58 3.89
C PHE A 45 0.43 -9.31 5.14
N ARG A 46 0.21 -8.75 6.34
CA ARG A 46 0.40 -9.51 7.60
C ARG A 46 -0.59 -10.66 7.70
N GLY A 47 -1.84 -10.44 7.32
CA GLY A 47 -2.85 -11.50 7.23
C GLY A 47 -2.44 -12.63 6.27
N MET A 48 -1.92 -12.29 5.08
CA MET A 48 -1.38 -13.27 4.14
C MET A 48 -0.18 -14.05 4.69
N GLN A 49 0.66 -13.41 5.51
CA GLN A 49 1.83 -14.07 6.11
C GLN A 49 1.41 -15.16 7.11
N THR A 50 0.31 -14.97 7.83
CA THR A 50 -0.20 -15.91 8.83
C THR A 50 -1.18 -16.94 8.27
N GLU A 51 -1.61 -16.78 7.00
CA GLU A 51 -2.57 -17.68 6.36
C GLU A 51 -1.92 -19.04 6.06
N SER A 52 -2.58 -20.10 6.51
CA SER A 52 -2.09 -21.48 6.36
C SER A 52 -2.76 -22.22 5.22
N ASP A 53 -3.96 -21.80 4.80
CA ASP A 53 -4.67 -22.41 3.68
C ASP A 53 -4.14 -21.89 2.32
N PRO A 54 -3.53 -22.77 1.49
CA PRO A 54 -3.04 -22.41 0.16
C PRO A 54 -4.11 -21.83 -0.78
N ALA A 55 -5.36 -22.31 -0.67
CA ALA A 55 -6.46 -21.86 -1.52
C ALA A 55 -6.87 -20.43 -1.16
N ARG A 56 -7.02 -20.16 0.14
CA ARG A 56 -7.32 -18.83 0.66
C ARG A 56 -6.20 -17.84 0.37
N LEU A 57 -4.93 -18.23 0.55
CA LEU A 57 -3.78 -17.39 0.23
C LEU A 57 -3.76 -16.99 -1.26
N ARG A 58 -4.09 -17.92 -2.15
CA ARG A 58 -4.20 -17.65 -3.58
C ARG A 58 -5.32 -16.64 -3.89
N THR A 59 -6.48 -16.78 -3.25
CA THR A 59 -7.59 -15.81 -3.40
C THR A 59 -7.18 -14.43 -2.91
N MET A 60 -6.63 -14.33 -1.69
CA MET A 60 -6.14 -13.06 -1.14
C MET A 60 -5.11 -12.39 -2.07
N TYR A 61 -4.19 -13.18 -2.64
CA TYR A 61 -3.19 -12.68 -3.59
C TYR A 61 -3.83 -12.15 -4.89
N ALA A 62 -4.84 -12.85 -5.43
CA ALA A 62 -5.56 -12.42 -6.61
C ALA A 62 -6.33 -11.11 -6.36
N ASP A 63 -7.00 -11.01 -5.20
CA ASP A 63 -7.73 -9.82 -4.79
C ASP A 63 -6.79 -8.62 -4.63
N ALA A 64 -5.68 -8.79 -3.92
CA ALA A 64 -4.69 -7.73 -3.74
C ALA A 64 -4.04 -7.29 -5.07
N ARG A 65 -3.89 -8.19 -6.05
CA ARG A 65 -3.47 -7.83 -7.41
C ARG A 65 -4.50 -6.98 -8.13
N ALA A 66 -5.78 -7.29 -8.00
CA ALA A 66 -6.85 -6.49 -8.58
C ALA A 66 -6.92 -5.11 -7.91
N GLU A 67 -6.84 -5.07 -6.59
CA GLU A 67 -6.82 -3.84 -5.80
C GLU A 67 -5.63 -2.95 -6.15
N LEU A 68 -4.43 -3.50 -6.39
CA LEU A 68 -3.28 -2.72 -6.84
C LEU A 68 -3.58 -1.91 -8.11
N GLY A 69 -4.33 -2.49 -9.04
CA GLY A 69 -4.75 -1.78 -10.25
C GLY A 69 -5.64 -0.58 -9.96
N VAL A 70 -6.61 -0.75 -9.06
CA VAL A 70 -7.49 0.34 -8.59
C VAL A 70 -6.68 1.40 -7.87
N LEU A 71 -5.84 0.99 -6.92
CA LEU A 71 -5.03 1.87 -6.10
C LEU A 71 -4.12 2.78 -6.94
N ARG A 72 -3.48 2.24 -7.99
CA ARG A 72 -2.67 3.03 -8.93
C ARG A 72 -3.47 4.11 -9.65
N ARG A 73 -4.66 3.78 -10.16
CA ARG A 73 -5.53 4.76 -10.83
C ARG A 73 -6.00 5.83 -9.86
N SER A 74 -6.43 5.41 -8.66
CA SER A 74 -6.88 6.32 -7.61
C SER A 74 -5.77 7.27 -7.16
N ALA A 75 -4.52 6.81 -7.06
CA ALA A 75 -3.39 7.66 -6.74
C ALA A 75 -3.17 8.75 -7.81
N ILE A 76 -3.27 8.39 -9.10
CA ILE A 76 -3.13 9.35 -10.21
C ILE A 76 -4.25 10.39 -10.16
N VAL A 77 -5.50 9.98 -9.98
CA VAL A 77 -6.65 10.90 -9.87
C VAL A 77 -6.49 11.82 -8.66
N ASN A 78 -6.04 11.28 -7.52
CA ASN A 78 -5.79 12.06 -6.32
C ASN A 78 -4.65 13.08 -6.49
N GLN A 79 -3.63 12.77 -7.29
CA GLN A 79 -2.59 13.74 -7.64
C GLN A 79 -3.13 14.84 -8.55
N LEU A 80 -3.93 14.49 -9.57
CA LEU A 80 -4.48 15.44 -10.54
C LEU A 80 -5.44 16.45 -9.89
N TYR A 81 -6.23 15.99 -8.92
CA TYR A 81 -7.23 16.80 -8.22
C TYR A 81 -6.88 17.00 -6.74
N GLY A 82 -5.59 16.96 -6.40
CA GLY A 82 -5.11 17.16 -5.04
C GLY A 82 -5.35 18.58 -4.55
N GLY A 83 -5.88 18.73 -3.32
CA GLY A 83 -6.04 20.02 -2.67
C GLY A 83 -4.77 20.48 -1.91
N PRO A 84 -4.83 21.68 -1.30
CA PRO A 84 -3.77 22.17 -0.43
C PRO A 84 -3.45 21.21 0.71
N LYS A 85 -2.22 21.29 1.22
CA LYS A 85 -1.77 20.50 2.37
C LYS A 85 -2.61 20.80 3.60
N LEU A 86 -2.97 19.75 4.33
CA LEU A 86 -3.73 19.89 5.59
C LEU A 86 -2.83 20.49 6.68
N ALA A 87 -3.42 21.13 7.70
CA ALA A 87 -2.67 21.71 8.82
C ALA A 87 -1.73 20.71 9.52
N VAL A 88 -2.13 19.42 9.58
CA VAL A 88 -1.32 18.33 10.14
C VAL A 88 -0.08 17.99 9.31
N GLU A 89 -0.06 18.37 8.03
CA GLU A 89 1.09 18.16 7.12
C GLU A 89 2.08 19.34 7.15
N VAL A 90 1.69 20.48 7.73
CA VAL A 90 2.53 21.67 7.82
C VAL A 90 3.37 21.56 9.08
N HIS A 91 4.64 21.18 8.93
CA HIS A 91 5.62 21.34 10.00
C HIS A 91 6.12 22.78 10.01
N ALA A 92 6.20 23.39 11.20
CA ALA A 92 6.89 24.67 11.36
C ALA A 92 8.33 24.50 10.84
N PRO A 93 8.88 25.47 10.08
CA PRO A 93 10.27 25.40 9.68
C PRO A 93 11.12 25.25 10.95
N ALA A 94 12.01 24.26 10.96
CA ALA A 94 12.97 24.10 12.04
C ALA A 94 13.70 25.43 12.21
N GLN A 95 13.68 25.97 13.43
CA GLN A 95 14.37 27.22 13.71
C GLN A 95 15.84 27.03 13.35
N GLU A 96 16.32 27.79 12.37
CA GLU A 96 17.74 27.85 12.04
C GLU A 96 18.44 28.37 13.29
N ASP A 97 19.11 27.48 14.03
CA ASP A 97 19.98 27.81 15.16
C ASP A 97 21.13 28.69 14.66
N THR A 98 20.83 29.97 14.46
CA THR A 98 21.79 31.00 14.14
C THR A 98 22.37 31.46 15.48
N GLN A 99 23.11 30.56 16.14
CA GLN A 99 23.96 30.94 17.26
C GLN A 99 25.19 31.65 16.68
N GLN A 100 25.09 32.97 16.76
CA GLN A 100 26.10 33.95 16.43
C GLN A 100 27.40 33.66 17.20
N ALA A 101 28.51 33.74 16.45
CA ALA A 101 29.88 33.69 16.94
C ALA A 101 30.26 34.96 17.72
#